data_AF-A0A316RQM1-F1
#
_entry.id   AF-A0A316RQM1-F1
#
_cell.length_a   1.000
_cell.length_b   1.000
_cell.length_c   1.000
_cell.angle_alpha   90.00
_cell.angle_beta   90.00
_cell.angle_gamma   90.00
#
_symmetry.space_group_name_H-M   'P 1'
#
loop_
_entity.id
_entity.type
_entity.pdbx_description
1 polymer ?
#
loop_
_entity_poly.entity_id
_entity_poly.type
_entity_poly.pdbx_seq_one_letter_code
_entity_poly.pdbx_strand_id
1 'polypeptide(L)'
;MREFLESASFTWEGGEGAQPYVFYVATYGTTIGAVVSSANKLLVKDSLRIDGAFGVRMPDTWTPMFDVSDAQKVARRNEVADRRIRKIRELIDSRATGWHAGIPSPGFAGGIYGRVYENSLRRTDEFTVGEECIGCGLCARECPVGAIQMQDDRPVWTTEKCAACLRCHHSCPEFAIQRGPKTRAHGQYLHP
;
A
#
# COMPACT_ATOMS: atom_id res chain seq x y z
N MET A 1 -7.24 0.81 4.36
CA MET A 1 -8.20 1.23 3.32
C MET A 1 -9.62 0.76 3.64
N ARG A 2 -9.90 -0.55 3.68
CA ARG A 2 -11.25 -1.08 3.93
C ARG A 2 -11.87 -0.51 5.21
N GLU A 3 -11.22 -0.71 6.35
CA GLU A 3 -11.67 -0.21 7.65
C GLU A 3 -11.94 1.31 7.64
N PHE A 4 -11.06 2.07 6.99
CA PHE A 4 -11.24 3.51 6.82
C PHE A 4 -12.50 3.84 6.01
N LEU A 5 -12.68 3.24 4.83
CA LEU A 5 -13.85 3.48 3.99
C LEU A 5 -15.16 2.97 4.61
N GLU A 6 -15.11 1.97 5.49
CA GLU A 6 -16.27 1.45 6.21
C GLU A 6 -16.68 2.32 7.41
N SER A 7 -15.76 3.12 7.95
CA SER A 7 -15.99 4.00 9.12
C SER A 7 -16.02 5.49 8.77
N ALA A 8 -15.59 5.86 7.58
CA ALA A 8 -15.62 7.24 7.10
C ALA A 8 -17.06 7.69 6.85
N SER A 9 -17.32 8.97 7.11
CA SER A 9 -18.55 9.65 6.70
C SER A 9 -18.18 10.82 5.81
N PHE A 10 -18.96 11.04 4.76
CA PHE A 10 -18.71 12.07 3.76
C PHE A 10 -19.88 13.04 3.73
N THR A 11 -19.57 14.34 3.68
CA THR A 11 -20.55 15.42 3.53
C THR A 11 -20.10 16.35 2.42
N TRP A 12 -21.05 16.94 1.70
CA TRP A 12 -20.77 17.89 0.62
C TRP A 12 -21.92 18.90 0.49
N GLU A 13 -21.60 20.04 -0.12
CA GLU A 13 -22.58 21.10 -0.41
C GLU A 13 -23.29 20.84 -1.74
N GLY A 14 -24.57 21.22 -1.87
CA GLY A 14 -25.25 21.23 -3.17
C GLY A 14 -26.75 20.93 -3.21
N GLY A 15 -27.41 20.66 -2.08
CA GLY A 15 -28.85 20.33 -2.05
C GLY A 15 -29.16 18.89 -2.51
N GLU A 16 -30.45 18.55 -2.59
CA GLU A 16 -30.92 17.22 -2.99
C GLU A 16 -30.46 16.88 -4.42
N GLY A 17 -29.72 15.78 -4.58
CA GLY A 17 -29.27 15.27 -5.89
C GLY A 17 -27.92 15.80 -6.39
N ALA A 18 -27.29 16.76 -5.70
CA ALA A 18 -25.92 17.14 -6.01
C ALA A 18 -24.95 16.00 -5.65
N GLN A 19 -24.05 15.65 -6.57
CA GLN A 19 -23.04 14.61 -6.38
C GLN A 19 -21.65 15.24 -6.49
N PRO A 20 -20.76 15.04 -5.50
CA PRO A 20 -19.41 15.55 -5.58
C PRO A 20 -18.65 14.79 -6.67
N TYR A 21 -17.63 15.43 -7.25
CA TYR A 21 -16.67 14.72 -8.08
C TYR A 21 -15.74 13.89 -7.18
N VAL A 22 -15.77 12.57 -7.34
CA VAL A 22 -14.98 11.63 -6.55
C VAL A 22 -13.90 11.00 -7.43
N PHE A 23 -12.65 11.19 -7.05
CA PHE A 23 -11.53 10.52 -7.68
C PHE A 23 -10.84 9.53 -6.73
N TYR A 24 -10.16 8.54 -7.30
CA TYR A 24 -9.38 7.55 -6.56
C TYR A 24 -8.00 7.41 -7.19
N VAL A 25 -6.94 7.66 -6.42
CA VAL A 25 -5.55 7.47 -6.87
C VAL A 25 -4.95 6.27 -6.13
N ALA A 26 -4.47 5.27 -6.88
CA ALA A 26 -3.82 4.09 -6.33
C ALA A 26 -2.34 4.03 -6.73
N THR A 27 -1.46 3.78 -5.76
CA THR A 27 -0.08 3.40 -6.02
C THR A 27 0.04 1.88 -6.12
N TYR A 28 0.85 1.37 -7.04
CA TYR A 28 1.07 -0.07 -7.20
C TYR A 28 2.44 -0.39 -7.79
N GLY A 29 2.98 -1.58 -7.51
CA GLY A 29 4.25 -2.04 -8.09
C GLY A 29 4.08 -2.81 -9.39
N THR A 30 3.32 -3.91 -9.35
CA THR A 30 3.09 -4.79 -10.51
C THR A 30 1.75 -4.55 -11.17
N THR A 31 0.65 -4.79 -10.45
CA THR A 31 -0.73 -4.62 -10.93
C THR A 31 -1.52 -3.80 -9.91
N ILE A 32 -2.49 -3.02 -10.38
CA ILE A 32 -3.43 -2.28 -9.52
C ILE A 32 -4.47 -3.20 -8.86
N GLY A 33 -4.62 -4.43 -9.37
CA GLY A 33 -5.53 -5.42 -8.81
C GLY A 33 -7.00 -4.96 -8.84
N ALA A 34 -7.75 -5.34 -7.80
CA ALA A 34 -9.16 -5.03 -7.65
C ALA A 34 -9.42 -3.88 -6.65
N VAL A 35 -8.41 -3.05 -6.36
CA VAL A 35 -8.51 -2.05 -5.29
C VAL A 35 -9.56 -0.98 -5.60
N VAL A 36 -9.62 -0.50 -6.84
CA VAL A 36 -10.58 0.52 -7.28
C VAL A 36 -12.01 -0.02 -7.22
N SER A 37 -12.24 -1.24 -7.72
CA SER A 37 -13.58 -1.85 -7.69
C SER A 37 -14.04 -2.16 -6.26
N SER A 38 -13.10 -2.53 -5.38
CA SER A 38 -13.37 -2.74 -3.96
C SER A 38 -13.72 -1.43 -3.25
N ALA A 39 -12.97 -0.36 -3.50
CA ALA A 39 -13.25 0.97 -2.96
C ALA A 39 -14.61 1.49 -3.45
N ASN A 40 -14.90 1.35 -4.75
CA ASN A 40 -16.17 1.79 -5.32
C ASN A 40 -17.37 1.06 -4.69
N LYS A 41 -17.25 -0.26 -4.40
CA LYS A 41 -18.31 -1.02 -3.72
C LYS A 41 -18.57 -0.54 -2.28
N LEU A 42 -17.54 -0.06 -1.59
CA LEU A 42 -17.68 0.47 -0.23
C LEU A 42 -18.35 1.85 -0.26
N LEU A 43 -17.92 2.73 -1.17
CA LEU A 43 -18.46 4.09 -1.32
C LEU A 43 -19.92 4.14 -1.80
N VAL A 44 -20.37 3.15 -2.58
CA VAL A 44 -21.77 3.06 -3.03
C VAL A 44 -22.75 2.97 -1.85
N LYS A 45 -22.32 2.45 -0.69
CA LYS A 45 -23.16 2.42 0.52
C LYS A 45 -23.52 3.84 1.00
N ASP A 46 -22.64 4.79 0.75
CA ASP A 46 -22.81 6.20 1.10
C ASP A 46 -23.34 7.04 -0.08
N SER A 47 -23.90 6.37 -1.09
CA SER A 47 -24.39 7.01 -2.32
C SER A 47 -23.32 7.78 -3.10
N LEU A 48 -22.05 7.41 -2.91
CA LEU A 48 -20.90 7.93 -3.65
C LEU A 48 -20.41 6.93 -4.69
N ARG A 49 -19.85 7.43 -5.79
CA ARG A 49 -19.26 6.60 -6.86
C ARG A 49 -17.98 7.26 -7.33
N ILE A 50 -16.94 6.46 -7.59
CA ILE A 50 -15.69 6.97 -8.16
C ILE A 50 -15.93 7.35 -9.62
N ASP A 51 -15.81 8.64 -9.93
CA ASP A 51 -15.89 9.17 -11.28
C ASP A 51 -14.60 8.94 -12.07
N GLY A 52 -13.45 9.14 -11.42
CA GLY A 52 -12.12 9.04 -12.03
C GLY A 52 -11.18 8.14 -11.23
N ALA A 53 -10.64 7.10 -11.86
CA ALA A 53 -9.66 6.21 -11.24
C ALA A 53 -8.28 6.39 -11.85
N PHE A 54 -7.26 6.63 -11.03
CA PHE A 54 -5.91 6.95 -11.47
C PHE A 54 -4.88 6.02 -10.82
N GLY A 55 -3.83 5.70 -11.56
CA GLY A 55 -2.80 4.75 -11.13
C GLY A 55 -1.40 5.33 -11.27
N VAL A 56 -0.60 5.16 -10.22
CA VAL A 56 0.81 5.54 -10.16
C VAL A 56 1.63 4.29 -9.91
N ARG A 57 2.45 3.89 -10.89
CA ARG A 57 3.32 2.72 -10.75
C ARG A 57 4.61 3.10 -10.04
N MET A 58 4.81 2.57 -8.83
CA MET A 58 5.94 2.83 -7.93
C MET A 58 6.89 1.62 -7.86
N PRO A 59 8.07 1.74 -7.23
CA PRO A 59 8.84 0.56 -6.79
C PRO A 59 8.00 -0.34 -5.89
N ASP A 60 8.11 -1.65 -6.06
CA ASP A 60 7.32 -2.62 -5.30
C ASP A 60 8.04 -2.93 -3.99
N THR A 61 7.41 -2.56 -2.86
CA THR A 61 7.97 -2.73 -1.53
C THR A 61 7.77 -4.13 -0.96
N TRP A 62 7.19 -5.07 -1.72
CA TRP A 62 7.06 -6.44 -1.25
C TRP A 62 8.35 -7.26 -1.48
N THR A 63 9.38 -6.97 -0.70
CA THR A 63 10.75 -7.51 -0.88
C THR A 63 10.97 -9.01 -0.62
N PRO A 64 10.02 -9.80 -0.08
CA PRO A 64 10.10 -11.26 -0.20
C PRO A 64 10.08 -11.74 -1.67
N MET A 65 9.51 -10.94 -2.57
CA MET A 65 9.39 -11.25 -3.99
C MET A 65 10.15 -10.27 -4.90
N PHE A 66 10.07 -8.97 -4.63
CA PHE A 66 10.59 -7.93 -5.52
C PHE A 66 11.90 -7.33 -5.03
N ASP A 67 12.77 -6.99 -5.98
CA ASP A 67 14.10 -6.44 -5.72
C ASP A 67 14.12 -4.92 -5.92
N VAL A 68 14.53 -4.20 -4.87
CA VAL A 68 14.71 -2.75 -4.81
C VAL A 68 16.15 -2.34 -4.48
N SER A 69 17.11 -3.26 -4.55
CA SER A 69 18.53 -3.01 -4.25
C SER A 69 19.23 -2.11 -5.28
N ASP A 70 18.74 -2.10 -6.53
CA ASP A 70 19.25 -1.23 -7.60
C ASP A 70 18.67 0.19 -7.47
N ALA A 71 19.44 1.07 -6.83
CA ALA A 71 19.09 2.48 -6.64
C ALA A 71 18.82 3.24 -7.95
N GLN A 72 19.50 2.91 -9.05
CA GLN A 72 19.27 3.58 -10.34
C GLN A 72 17.94 3.16 -10.94
N LYS A 73 17.59 1.88 -10.86
CA LYS A 73 16.29 1.36 -11.31
C LYS A 73 15.15 1.94 -10.49
N VAL A 74 15.34 2.05 -9.18
CA VAL A 74 14.39 2.71 -8.26
C VAL A 74 14.23 4.19 -8.62
N ALA A 75 15.33 4.93 -8.80
CA ALA A 75 15.30 6.34 -9.18
C ALA A 75 14.57 6.57 -10.52
N ARG A 76 14.89 5.77 -11.55
CA ARG A 76 14.18 5.82 -12.85
C ARG A 76 12.68 5.57 -12.70
N ARG A 77 12.28 4.62 -11.83
CA ARG A 77 10.87 4.33 -11.56
C ARG A 77 10.18 5.52 -10.87
N ASN A 78 10.85 6.14 -9.90
CA ASN A 78 10.33 7.32 -9.20
C ASN A 78 10.16 8.50 -10.15
N GLU A 79 11.13 8.80 -11.02
CA GLU A 79 11.01 9.88 -12.00
C GLU A 79 9.82 9.69 -12.95
N VAL A 80 9.56 8.44 -13.38
CA VAL A 80 8.37 8.10 -14.19
C VAL A 80 7.10 8.32 -13.37
N ALA A 81 7.09 7.91 -12.10
CA ALA A 81 5.97 8.12 -11.21
C ALA A 81 5.68 9.60 -10.98
N ASP A 82 6.70 10.43 -10.77
CA ASP A 82 6.55 11.88 -10.57
C ASP A 82 5.96 12.55 -11.81
N ARG A 83 6.43 12.18 -13.00
CA ARG A 83 5.81 12.63 -14.27
C ARG A 83 4.34 12.19 -14.35
N ARG A 84 4.02 10.96 -13.92
CA ARG A 84 2.65 10.46 -13.90
C ARG A 84 1.77 11.21 -12.91
N ILE A 85 2.28 11.51 -11.71
CA ILE A 85 1.59 12.28 -10.68
C ILE A 85 1.24 13.68 -11.19
N ARG A 86 2.20 14.36 -11.84
CA ARG A 86 1.95 15.67 -12.48
C ARG A 86 0.82 15.59 -13.50
N LYS A 87 0.80 14.54 -14.33
CA LYS A 87 -0.27 14.37 -15.32
C LYS A 87 -1.62 14.05 -14.69
N ILE A 88 -1.65 13.25 -13.63
CA ILE A 88 -2.87 12.92 -12.89
C ILE A 88 -3.46 14.17 -12.25
N ARG A 89 -2.63 15.05 -11.70
CA ARG A 89 -3.09 16.34 -11.17
C ARG A 89 -3.85 17.14 -12.21
N GLU A 90 -3.29 17.33 -13.41
CA GLU A 90 -3.98 18.04 -14.50
C GLU A 90 -5.34 17.41 -14.85
N LEU A 91 -5.42 16.08 -14.85
CA LEU A 91 -6.66 15.34 -15.13
C LEU A 91 -7.69 15.50 -14.01
N ILE A 92 -7.26 15.51 -12.75
CA ILE A 92 -8.14 15.73 -11.60
C ILE A 92 -8.64 17.18 -11.59
N ASP A 93 -7.76 18.15 -11.87
CA ASP A 93 -8.10 19.57 -11.96
C ASP A 93 -9.15 19.82 -13.07
N SER A 94 -9.07 19.07 -14.18
CA SER A 94 -10.07 19.09 -15.25
C SER A 94 -11.27 18.15 -15.02
N ARG A 95 -11.39 17.55 -13.83
CA ARG A 95 -12.44 16.58 -13.46
C ARG A 95 -12.61 15.42 -14.44
N ALA A 96 -11.50 14.91 -14.97
CA ALA A 96 -11.52 13.79 -15.90
C ALA A 96 -12.17 12.55 -15.27
N THR A 97 -13.04 11.90 -16.02
CA THR A 97 -13.75 10.69 -15.59
C THR A 97 -13.13 9.44 -16.24
N GLY A 98 -13.56 8.27 -15.78
CA GLY A 98 -13.17 6.98 -16.34
C GLY A 98 -11.87 6.41 -15.78
N TRP A 99 -11.30 5.46 -16.52
CA TRP A 99 -10.19 4.64 -16.06
C TRP A 99 -8.84 5.11 -16.61
N HIS A 100 -7.98 5.55 -15.71
CA HIS A 100 -6.62 6.05 -15.95
C HIS A 100 -5.58 5.28 -15.11
N ALA A 101 -5.91 4.06 -14.69
CA ALA A 101 -5.22 3.37 -13.60
C ALA A 101 -4.40 2.13 -14.02
N GLY A 102 -4.07 2.01 -15.31
CA GLY A 102 -3.29 0.91 -15.87
C GLY A 102 -4.18 -0.21 -16.42
N ILE A 103 -3.75 -1.47 -16.34
CA ILE A 103 -4.56 -2.59 -16.82
C ILE A 103 -5.52 -3.03 -15.70
N PRO A 104 -6.85 -3.02 -15.92
CA PRO A 104 -7.78 -3.51 -14.93
C PRO A 104 -7.61 -5.02 -14.75
N SER A 105 -7.60 -5.48 -13.50
CA SER A 105 -7.59 -6.91 -13.20
C SER A 105 -9.01 -7.48 -13.22
N PRO A 106 -9.23 -8.70 -13.74
CA PRO A 106 -10.54 -9.36 -13.65
C PRO A 106 -11.00 -9.48 -12.19
N GLY A 107 -12.27 -9.17 -11.92
CA GLY A 107 -12.80 -9.07 -10.55
C GLY A 107 -12.67 -10.37 -9.72
N PHE A 108 -12.77 -11.54 -10.37
CA PHE A 108 -12.60 -12.84 -9.71
C PHE A 108 -11.16 -13.08 -9.23
N ALA A 109 -10.17 -12.54 -9.95
CA ALA A 109 -8.76 -12.67 -9.59
C ALA A 109 -8.49 -11.98 -8.24
N GLY A 110 -9.18 -10.87 -7.95
CA GLY A 110 -9.10 -10.19 -6.67
C GLY A 110 -9.48 -11.07 -5.47
N GLY A 111 -10.51 -11.92 -5.61
CA GLY A 111 -10.92 -12.86 -4.56
C GLY A 111 -9.90 -13.98 -4.32
N ILE A 112 -9.29 -14.49 -5.40
CA ILE A 112 -8.23 -15.50 -5.32
C ILE A 112 -6.98 -14.90 -4.65
N TYR A 113 -6.53 -13.72 -5.12
CA TYR A 113 -5.39 -13.03 -4.53
C TYR A 113 -5.62 -12.67 -3.06
N GLY A 114 -6.83 -12.22 -2.71
CA GLY A 114 -7.20 -11.95 -1.31
C GLY A 114 -7.07 -13.18 -0.41
N ARG A 115 -7.58 -14.34 -0.86
CA ARG A 115 -7.48 -15.58 -0.10
C ARG A 115 -6.03 -16.06 0.06
N VAL A 116 -5.23 -16.01 -1.00
CA VAL A 116 -3.79 -16.33 -0.93
C VAL A 116 -3.07 -15.37 0.00
N TYR A 117 -3.42 -14.09 -0.05
CA TYR A 117 -2.85 -13.08 0.81
C TYR A 117 -3.14 -13.38 2.29
N GLU A 118 -4.41 -13.58 2.64
CA GLU A 118 -4.86 -13.84 4.01
C GLU A 118 -4.30 -15.14 4.59
N ASN A 119 -4.29 -16.22 3.80
CA ASN A 119 -3.92 -17.55 4.29
C ASN A 119 -2.43 -17.87 4.19
N SER A 120 -1.67 -17.17 3.36
CA SER A 120 -0.28 -17.55 3.07
C SER A 120 0.71 -16.39 3.11
N LEU A 121 0.35 -15.20 2.62
CA LEU A 121 1.30 -14.06 2.59
C LEU A 121 1.27 -13.23 3.88
N ARG A 122 0.16 -13.21 4.60
CA ARG A 122 0.00 -12.49 5.88
C ARG A 122 0.50 -13.31 7.07
N ARG A 123 1.78 -13.69 6.98
CA ARG A 123 2.49 -14.50 7.98
C ARG A 123 3.53 -13.67 8.71
N THR A 124 3.53 -13.76 10.04
CA THR A 124 4.50 -13.06 10.91
C THR A 124 5.65 -13.94 11.36
N ASP A 125 5.51 -15.26 11.29
CA ASP A 125 6.54 -16.24 11.66
C ASP A 125 7.72 -16.27 10.69
N GLU A 126 7.61 -15.58 9.55
CA GLU A 126 8.72 -15.36 8.63
C GLU A 126 9.58 -14.13 8.99
N PHE A 127 9.15 -13.29 9.95
CA PHE A 127 9.96 -12.15 10.39
C PHE A 127 11.10 -12.59 11.29
N THR A 128 12.29 -12.05 11.02
CA THR A 128 13.47 -12.24 11.86
C THR A 128 14.12 -10.89 12.18
N VAL A 129 14.84 -10.85 13.30
CA VAL A 129 15.59 -9.67 13.76
C VAL A 129 17.03 -10.08 13.95
N GLY A 130 17.94 -9.41 13.26
CA GLY A 130 19.38 -9.63 13.39
C GLY A 130 19.98 -9.08 14.69
N GLU A 131 21.28 -9.27 14.85
CA GLU A 131 22.05 -8.77 15.99
C GLU A 131 22.33 -7.27 15.88
N GLU A 132 22.30 -6.73 14.66
CA GLU A 132 22.41 -5.31 14.34
C GLU A 132 21.24 -4.46 14.88
N CYS A 133 20.21 -5.09 15.47
CA CYS A 133 19.11 -4.37 16.09
C CYS A 133 19.58 -3.61 17.35
N ILE A 134 19.44 -2.29 17.31
CA ILE A 134 19.78 -1.37 18.42
C ILE A 134 18.62 -1.07 19.38
N GLY A 135 17.50 -1.80 19.28
CA GLY A 135 16.35 -1.63 20.19
C GLY A 135 15.61 -0.28 20.10
N CYS A 136 15.80 0.49 19.03
CA CYS A 136 15.26 1.86 18.93
C CYS A 136 13.72 1.97 18.91
N GLY A 137 12.99 0.86 18.71
CA GLY A 137 11.53 0.80 18.71
C GLY A 137 10.82 1.50 17.54
N LEU A 138 11.55 1.99 16.53
CA LEU A 138 10.94 2.72 15.40
C LEU A 138 9.92 1.86 14.65
N CYS A 139 10.24 0.59 14.43
CA CYS A 139 9.36 -0.38 13.78
C CYS A 139 8.00 -0.52 14.50
N ALA A 140 7.99 -0.50 15.83
CA ALA A 140 6.77 -0.54 16.64
C ALA A 140 6.00 0.78 16.54
N ARG A 141 6.67 1.92 16.69
CA ARG A 141 6.05 3.25 16.62
C ARG A 141 5.40 3.55 15.27
N GLU A 142 6.02 3.13 14.18
CA GLU A 142 5.54 3.40 12.83
C GLU A 142 4.60 2.33 12.26
N CYS A 143 4.28 1.29 13.04
CA CYS A 143 3.36 0.26 12.58
C CYS A 143 1.93 0.83 12.51
N PRO A 144 1.34 1.01 11.31
CA PRO A 144 0.04 1.69 11.16
C PRO A 144 -1.12 0.92 11.80
N VAL A 145 -0.91 -0.36 12.07
CA VAL A 145 -1.90 -1.29 12.62
C VAL A 145 -1.52 -1.78 14.03
N GLY A 146 -0.46 -1.22 14.63
CA GLY A 146 -0.03 -1.56 15.99
C GLY A 146 0.25 -3.05 16.19
N ALA A 147 0.85 -3.71 15.19
CA ALA A 147 1.09 -5.16 15.19
C ALA A 147 2.44 -5.57 15.79
N ILE A 148 3.20 -4.63 16.36
CA ILE A 148 4.55 -4.88 16.88
C ILE A 148 4.63 -4.36 18.31
N GLN A 149 5.10 -5.20 19.22
CA GLN A 149 5.44 -4.85 20.60
C GLN A 149 6.95 -4.96 20.80
N MET A 150 7.52 -4.13 21.65
CA MET A 150 8.92 -4.26 22.06
C MET A 150 8.99 -5.10 23.34
N GLN A 151 9.78 -6.17 23.34
CA GLN A 151 10.05 -7.05 24.49
C GLN A 151 11.56 -7.28 24.54
N ASP A 152 12.18 -7.03 25.70
CA ASP A 152 13.64 -7.13 25.88
C ASP A 152 14.43 -6.40 24.77
N ASP A 153 14.01 -5.17 24.47
CA ASP A 153 14.54 -4.31 23.40
C ASP A 153 14.48 -4.91 21.98
N ARG A 154 13.63 -5.93 21.76
CA ARG A 154 13.42 -6.56 20.45
C ARG A 154 11.96 -6.51 20.01
N PRO A 155 11.68 -6.32 18.70
CA PRO A 155 10.31 -6.32 18.20
C PRO A 155 9.74 -7.74 18.14
N VAL A 156 8.47 -7.85 18.52
CA VAL A 156 7.65 -9.08 18.47
C VAL A 156 6.37 -8.77 17.70
N TRP A 157 6.06 -9.57 16.69
CA TRP A 157 4.93 -9.35 15.77
C TRP A 157 3.69 -10.16 16.16
N THR A 158 2.52 -9.56 16.01
CA THR A 158 1.22 -10.24 16.19
C THR A 158 0.55 -10.51 14.84
N THR A 159 0.24 -11.78 14.56
CA THR A 159 -0.35 -12.19 13.27
C THR A 159 -1.68 -11.51 13.01
N GLU A 160 -2.52 -11.36 14.03
CA GLU A 160 -3.89 -10.86 13.88
C GLU A 160 -3.93 -9.46 13.28
N LYS A 161 -3.08 -8.56 13.76
CA LYS A 161 -3.04 -7.16 13.32
C LYS A 161 -2.11 -6.93 12.14
N CYS A 162 -1.07 -7.76 11.99
CA CYS A 162 -0.06 -7.52 10.96
C CYS A 162 -0.69 -7.61 9.56
N ALA A 163 -0.60 -6.50 8.83
CA ALA A 163 -0.92 -6.44 7.41
C ALA A 163 0.28 -6.85 6.54
N ALA A 164 1.37 -7.35 7.13
CA ALA A 164 2.61 -7.75 6.46
C ALA A 164 3.23 -6.70 5.50
N CYS A 165 2.87 -5.42 5.61
CA CYS A 165 3.24 -4.35 4.65
C CYS A 165 4.74 -4.01 4.55
N LEU A 166 5.59 -4.63 5.37
CA LEU A 166 7.05 -4.44 5.41
C LEU A 166 7.53 -3.03 5.75
N ARG A 167 6.66 -2.13 6.25
CA ARG A 167 7.10 -0.82 6.72
C ARG A 167 8.21 -0.92 7.77
N CYS A 168 8.07 -1.85 8.72
CA CYS A 168 9.10 -2.13 9.74
C CYS A 168 10.46 -2.55 9.15
N HIS A 169 10.45 -3.31 8.06
CA HIS A 169 11.66 -3.69 7.33
C HIS A 169 12.26 -2.49 6.61
N HIS A 170 11.46 -1.66 5.94
CA HIS A 170 11.95 -0.52 5.15
C HIS A 170 12.41 0.68 5.97
N SER A 171 11.83 0.91 7.15
CA SER A 171 12.21 2.04 8.00
C SER A 171 13.25 1.71 9.06
N CYS A 172 13.63 0.43 9.21
CA CYS A 172 14.67 0.05 10.15
C CYS A 172 16.03 0.67 9.74
N PRO A 173 16.63 1.54 10.56
CA PRO A 173 17.88 2.23 10.19
C PRO A 173 19.07 1.27 10.07
N GLU A 174 19.07 0.20 10.88
CA GLU A 174 20.13 -0.82 10.88
C GLU A 174 19.83 -1.97 9.91
N PHE A 175 18.73 -1.91 9.14
CA PHE A 175 18.26 -2.99 8.28
C PHE A 175 18.13 -4.36 9.00
N ALA A 176 17.85 -4.33 10.31
CA ALA A 176 17.85 -5.51 11.17
C ALA A 176 16.68 -6.47 10.96
N ILE A 177 15.58 -5.98 10.39
CA ILE A 177 14.32 -6.73 10.25
C ILE A 177 14.25 -7.35 8.86
N GLN A 178 14.06 -8.66 8.77
CA GLN A 178 13.96 -9.41 7.51
C GLN A 178 12.68 -10.24 7.50
N ARG A 179 12.18 -10.60 6.31
CA ARG A 179 11.03 -11.51 6.14
C ARG A 179 11.34 -12.57 5.10
N GLY A 180 11.79 -13.74 5.55
CA GLY A 180 12.30 -14.79 4.67
C GLY A 180 13.64 -14.44 4.00
N PRO A 181 14.20 -15.36 3.20
CA PRO A 181 15.62 -15.36 2.84
C PRO A 181 16.04 -14.29 1.82
N LYS A 182 15.09 -13.74 1.05
CA LYS A 182 15.40 -12.82 -0.07
C LYS A 182 15.49 -11.36 0.33
N THR A 183 14.77 -10.98 1.39
CA THR A 183 14.56 -9.57 1.78
C THR A 183 15.87 -8.82 2.00
N ARG A 184 16.89 -9.47 2.58
CA ARG A 184 18.21 -8.87 2.78
C ARG A 184 18.90 -8.50 1.47
N ALA A 185 18.82 -9.37 0.47
CA ALA A 185 19.41 -9.12 -0.85
C ALA A 185 18.60 -8.12 -1.67
N HIS A 186 17.28 -8.10 -1.49
CA HIS A 186 16.38 -7.23 -2.23
C HIS A 186 16.35 -5.78 -1.73
N GLY A 187 16.98 -5.48 -0.59
CA GLY A 187 17.21 -4.12 -0.10
C GLY A 187 15.99 -3.44 0.55
N GLN A 188 16.15 -2.16 0.90
CA GLN A 188 15.09 -1.32 1.46
C GLN A 188 14.67 -0.25 0.46
N TYR A 189 13.40 0.15 0.53
CA TYR A 189 12.88 1.30 -0.18
C TYR A 189 12.08 2.17 0.79
N LEU A 190 12.57 3.38 1.03
CA LEU A 190 11.83 4.44 1.68
C LEU A 190 11.75 5.60 0.69
N HIS A 191 10.54 5.95 0.27
CA HIS A 191 10.36 7.13 -0.58
C HIS A 191 10.72 8.38 0.25
N PRO A 192 11.53 9.31 -0.30
CA PRO A 192 11.98 10.52 0.39
C PRO A 192 10.84 11.49 0.73
#